data_AF-A0A8R2C904-F1
#
_entry.id   AF-A0A8R2C904-F1
#
_cell.length_a   1.000
_cell.length_b   1.000
_cell.length_c   1.000
_cell.angle_alpha   90.00
_cell.angle_beta   90.00
_cell.angle_gamma   90.00
#
_symmetry.space_group_name_H-M   'P 1'
#
loop_
_entity.id
_entity.type
_entity.pdbx_description
1 polymer ?
#
loop_
_entity_poly.entity_id
_entity_poly.type
_entity_poly.pdbx_seq_one_letter_code
_entity_poly.pdbx_strand_id
1 'polypeptide(L)'
;MRILNFKWLSCKVAKMSKKRELPKRLKLVTTVSDNCELRFNTSRPLCTNIIQINMPVIFCEQVNSLEISPTSMVAAAGFQHIRLYDLSSANPDPVTTFEDISKNVSRVGFQKNGTWMYTGGEDCTARIWDPRAAPRTRCQKIFQVQAPVNAVMLHPDQSQIMVGDQSGIIHIWDLKTDQNEQLIPEAEASIQDIAIDPAGKMMAAVNNKGNCYVWSLSGQPPHPVPKKHITAHSKYALRCKFSPDSTMLVTTSGDCSAKIWRTSDWALLRELRRDTQRWVWDAAFTLDSRFLFTGSSDSYARLWNIERGTLEREYCGHQKAITALAFKDQPV
;
A
#
# COMPACT_ATOMS: atom_id res chain seq x y z
N MET A 1 -3.28 -14.52 -44.40
CA MET A 1 -4.55 -14.94 -43.77
C MET A 1 -4.35 -16.32 -43.14
N ARG A 2 -3.93 -16.37 -41.87
CA ARG A 2 -3.94 -17.59 -41.05
C ARG A 2 -4.36 -17.19 -39.65
N ILE A 3 -5.59 -17.52 -39.31
CA ILE A 3 -6.21 -17.32 -38.01
C ILE A 3 -5.58 -18.34 -37.06
N LEU A 4 -4.75 -17.89 -36.12
CA LEU A 4 -4.23 -18.72 -35.04
C LEU A 4 -5.27 -18.75 -33.92
N ASN A 5 -6.03 -19.85 -33.89
CA ASN A 5 -6.92 -20.22 -32.79
C ASN A 5 -6.11 -20.39 -31.50
N PHE A 6 -6.31 -19.52 -30.51
CA PHE A 6 -5.81 -19.74 -29.16
C PHE A 6 -6.73 -20.72 -28.41
N LYS A 7 -6.23 -21.94 -28.20
CA LYS A 7 -6.79 -22.91 -27.26
C LYS A 7 -6.62 -22.39 -25.83
N TRP A 8 -7.72 -22.33 -25.10
CA TRP A 8 -7.74 -22.08 -23.66
C TRP A 8 -7.07 -23.25 -22.92
N LEU A 9 -5.95 -23.03 -22.23
CA LEU A 9 -5.46 -23.96 -21.22
C LEU A 9 -6.20 -23.66 -19.90
N SER A 10 -7.04 -24.59 -19.46
CA SER A 10 -7.63 -24.57 -18.13
C SER A 10 -6.57 -24.94 -17.10
N CYS A 11 -6.29 -24.04 -16.15
CA CYS A 11 -5.39 -24.31 -15.05
C CYS A 11 -6.16 -25.03 -13.93
N LYS A 12 -5.71 -26.24 -13.55
CA LYS A 12 -6.30 -27.05 -12.47
C LYS A 12 -6.05 -26.38 -11.11
N VAL A 13 -7.10 -25.93 -10.44
CA VAL A 13 -7.08 -25.58 -9.02
C VAL A 13 -7.07 -26.86 -8.19
N ALA A 14 -6.08 -27.03 -7.32
CA ALA A 14 -6.07 -28.10 -6.32
C ALA A 14 -7.22 -27.88 -5.32
N LYS A 15 -8.17 -28.81 -5.26
CA LYS A 15 -9.25 -28.84 -4.26
C LYS A 15 -8.65 -29.12 -2.87
N MET A 16 -8.85 -28.22 -1.90
CA MET A 16 -8.87 -28.57 -0.46
C MET A 16 -9.92 -27.76 0.33
N SER A 17 -10.22 -28.25 1.53
CA SER A 17 -11.54 -28.40 2.16
C SER A 17 -12.26 -27.17 2.77
N LYS A 18 -13.60 -27.29 2.76
CA LYS A 18 -14.66 -26.76 3.65
C LYS A 18 -14.86 -25.24 3.78
N LYS A 19 -16.10 -24.87 3.45
CA LYS A 19 -16.73 -23.55 3.42
C LYS A 19 -16.76 -22.87 4.81
N ARG A 20 -16.07 -21.73 4.95
CA ARG A 20 -16.54 -20.57 5.73
C ARG A 20 -16.75 -19.39 4.78
N GLU A 21 -17.89 -18.73 4.87
CA GLU A 21 -18.28 -17.64 3.96
C GLU A 21 -17.46 -16.39 4.30
N LEU A 22 -16.71 -15.89 3.32
CA LEU A 22 -16.13 -14.56 3.36
C LEU A 22 -17.25 -13.54 3.07
N PRO A 23 -17.20 -12.32 3.64
CA PRO A 23 -18.21 -11.28 3.38
C PRO A 23 -18.36 -10.98 1.89
N LYS A 24 -19.60 -10.69 1.47
CA LYS A 24 -20.09 -10.82 0.09
C LYS A 24 -19.61 -9.73 -0.91
N ARG A 25 -18.78 -8.75 -0.50
CA ARG A 25 -18.31 -7.65 -1.38
C ARG A 25 -16.90 -7.16 -1.02
N LEU A 26 -15.90 -7.93 -1.42
CA LEU A 26 -14.48 -7.65 -1.19
C LEU A 26 -13.84 -7.15 -2.49
N LYS A 27 -13.18 -5.99 -2.47
CA LYS A 27 -12.43 -5.46 -3.62
C LYS A 27 -10.93 -5.49 -3.31
N LEU A 28 -10.20 -6.43 -3.92
CA LEU A 28 -8.75 -6.47 -3.91
C LEU A 28 -8.22 -6.09 -5.31
N VAL A 29 -7.36 -5.08 -5.35
CA VAL A 29 -6.65 -4.62 -6.54
C VAL A 29 -5.16 -4.88 -6.32
N THR A 30 -4.54 -5.52 -7.29
CA THR A 30 -3.12 -5.88 -7.24
C THR A 30 -2.47 -5.48 -8.56
N THR A 31 -1.28 -4.87 -8.51
CA THR A 31 -0.50 -4.51 -9.70
C THR A 31 0.76 -5.32 -9.83
N VAL A 32 1.25 -5.39 -11.07
CA VAL A 32 2.49 -6.06 -11.45
C VAL A 32 3.50 -5.02 -11.90
N SER A 33 4.79 -5.33 -11.74
CA SER A 33 5.89 -4.52 -12.26
C SER A 33 5.92 -4.39 -13.80
N ASP A 34 5.14 -5.19 -14.54
CA ASP A 34 4.81 -4.97 -15.96
C ASP A 34 3.41 -5.50 -16.31
N ASN A 35 2.56 -4.57 -16.79
CA ASN A 35 1.41 -4.73 -17.70
C ASN A 35 0.33 -5.81 -17.48
N CYS A 36 0.03 -6.23 -16.25
CA CYS A 36 -1.22 -6.95 -15.99
C CYS A 36 -1.81 -6.54 -14.64
N GLU A 37 -2.82 -5.66 -14.64
CA GLU A 37 -3.67 -5.50 -13.45
C GLU A 37 -4.75 -6.58 -13.46
N LEU A 38 -4.66 -7.51 -12.50
CA LEU A 38 -5.73 -8.46 -12.22
C LEU A 38 -6.43 -8.00 -10.94
N ARG A 39 -7.70 -7.62 -11.09
CA ARG A 39 -8.60 -7.39 -9.95
C ARG A 39 -9.23 -8.72 -9.53
N PHE A 40 -9.12 -9.05 -8.24
CA PHE A 40 -9.72 -10.25 -7.67
C PHE A 40 -10.95 -9.86 -6.84
N ASN A 41 -12.12 -10.34 -7.25
CA ASN A 41 -13.31 -10.32 -6.39
C ASN A 41 -13.40 -11.66 -5.64
N THR A 42 -13.33 -11.61 -4.31
CA THR A 42 -13.35 -12.82 -3.49
C THR A 42 -14.78 -13.20 -3.10
N SER A 43 -15.47 -13.94 -3.97
CA SER A 43 -16.71 -14.65 -3.61
C SER A 43 -16.92 -15.99 -4.35
N ARG A 44 -15.93 -16.90 -4.30
CA ARG A 44 -15.95 -18.37 -4.67
C ARG A 44 -16.31 -18.76 -6.13
N PRO A 45 -16.04 -20.01 -6.56
CA PRO A 45 -14.78 -20.76 -6.59
C PRO A 45 -14.19 -20.85 -8.02
N LEU A 46 -14.71 -20.11 -8.98
CA LEU A 46 -14.18 -19.97 -10.34
C LEU A 46 -14.18 -18.47 -10.63
N CYS A 47 -13.04 -17.95 -11.05
CA CYS A 47 -12.77 -16.54 -11.28
C CYS A 47 -13.93 -15.82 -11.98
N THR A 48 -14.77 -15.09 -11.25
CA THR A 48 -15.84 -14.28 -11.85
C THR A 48 -16.05 -12.99 -11.06
N ASN A 49 -15.15 -12.05 -11.30
CA ASN A 49 -15.46 -10.67 -11.69
C ASN A 49 -14.13 -9.90 -11.71
N ILE A 50 -13.42 -10.07 -12.83
CA ILE A 50 -12.24 -9.28 -13.18
C ILE A 50 -12.80 -7.96 -13.71
N ILE A 51 -12.70 -6.87 -12.96
CA ILE A 51 -12.72 -5.57 -13.64
C ILE A 51 -11.31 -5.38 -14.16
N GLN A 52 -11.14 -5.67 -15.44
CA GLN A 52 -9.89 -5.54 -16.15
C GLN A 52 -9.68 -4.04 -16.39
N ILE A 53 -8.87 -3.38 -15.55
CA ILE A 53 -8.19 -2.18 -16.05
C ILE A 53 -7.14 -2.72 -17.00
N ASN A 54 -7.50 -2.84 -18.27
CA ASN A 54 -6.49 -2.84 -19.29
C ASN A 54 -5.88 -1.44 -19.25
N MET A 55 -4.77 -1.29 -18.51
CA MET A 55 -3.79 -0.29 -18.89
C MET A 55 -3.64 -0.43 -20.41
N PRO A 56 -4.01 0.56 -21.23
CA PRO A 56 -3.79 0.43 -22.66
C PRO A 56 -2.32 0.07 -22.83
N VAL A 57 -2.05 -0.92 -23.69
CA VAL A 57 -0.74 -1.54 -23.99
C VAL A 57 0.32 -0.51 -24.45
N ILE A 58 -0.02 0.77 -24.44
CA ILE A 58 0.70 1.87 -25.04
C ILE A 58 1.76 2.46 -24.09
N PHE A 59 1.73 2.20 -22.76
CA PHE A 59 2.76 2.74 -21.85
C PHE A 59 3.22 1.72 -20.79
N CYS A 60 4.43 1.16 -21.02
CA CYS A 60 5.12 0.15 -20.21
C CYS A 60 5.74 0.73 -18.92
N GLU A 61 4.99 0.86 -17.82
CA GLU A 61 5.58 1.39 -16.58
C GLU A 61 5.11 0.67 -15.31
N GLN A 62 6.04 0.50 -14.36
CA GLN A 62 5.82 -0.14 -13.07
C GLN A 62 4.94 0.73 -12.15
N VAL A 63 4.01 0.09 -11.44
CA VAL A 63 3.21 0.75 -10.40
C VAL A 63 3.89 0.58 -9.04
N ASN A 64 4.23 1.70 -8.42
CA ASN A 64 4.94 1.75 -7.13
C ASN A 64 3.99 1.76 -5.94
N SER A 65 2.81 2.34 -6.11
CA SER A 65 1.78 2.39 -5.07
C SER A 65 0.38 2.35 -5.67
N LEU A 66 -0.50 1.65 -4.98
CA LEU A 66 -1.93 1.60 -5.28
C LEU A 66 -2.71 2.01 -4.04
N GLU A 67 -3.73 2.86 -4.22
CA GLU A 67 -4.68 3.14 -3.15
C GLU A 67 -6.11 3.25 -3.71
N ILE A 68 -7.07 2.73 -2.94
CA ILE A 68 -8.50 2.85 -3.26
C ILE A 68 -9.07 4.05 -2.49
N SER A 69 -9.67 4.99 -3.21
CA SER A 69 -10.32 6.15 -2.61
C SER A 69 -11.56 5.76 -1.78
N PRO A 70 -11.97 6.62 -0.83
CA PRO A 70 -13.25 6.48 -0.14
C PRO A 70 -14.46 6.40 -1.09
N THR A 71 -14.40 7.11 -2.23
CA THR A 71 -15.43 7.17 -3.27
C THR A 71 -15.39 6.04 -4.30
N SER A 72 -14.57 5.00 -4.08
CA SER A 72 -14.40 3.84 -4.98
C SER A 72 -13.70 4.14 -6.31
N MET A 73 -12.75 5.08 -6.31
CA MET A 73 -11.75 5.22 -7.37
C MET A 73 -10.46 4.48 -6.95
N VAL A 74 -9.57 4.21 -7.89
CA VAL A 74 -8.22 3.68 -7.64
C VAL A 74 -7.20 4.67 -8.18
N ALA A 75 -6.23 5.05 -7.35
CA ALA A 75 -5.02 5.72 -7.81
C ALA A 75 -3.92 4.69 -8.02
N ALA A 76 -3.31 4.73 -9.21
CA ALA A 76 -2.08 4.04 -9.54
C ALA A 76 -0.97 5.09 -9.70
N ALA A 77 0.03 5.01 -8.83
CA ALA A 77 1.22 5.84 -8.85
C ALA A 77 2.36 5.12 -9.57
N GLY A 78 2.86 5.72 -10.66
CA GLY A 78 3.94 5.16 -11.49
C GLY A 78 5.11 6.12 -11.66
N PHE A 79 5.79 6.03 -12.80
CA PHE A 79 6.87 6.94 -13.18
C PHE A 79 6.28 8.20 -13.82
N GLN A 80 6.55 9.37 -13.24
CA GLN A 80 6.10 10.69 -13.73
C GLN A 80 4.58 10.93 -13.80
N HIS A 81 3.76 9.91 -13.56
CA HIS A 81 2.32 10.05 -13.65
C HIS A 81 1.55 9.36 -12.52
N ILE A 82 0.39 9.92 -12.20
CA ILE A 82 -0.62 9.30 -11.34
C ILE A 82 -1.88 9.12 -12.18
N ARG A 83 -2.39 7.90 -12.27
CA ARG A 83 -3.62 7.59 -13.01
C ARG A 83 -4.74 7.24 -12.06
N LEU A 84 -5.89 7.89 -12.24
CA LEU A 84 -7.12 7.58 -11.52
C LEU A 84 -8.05 6.73 -12.38
N TYR A 85 -8.51 5.62 -11.82
CA TYR A 85 -9.48 4.72 -12.44
C TYR A 85 -10.76 4.66 -11.63
N ASP A 86 -11.89 4.56 -12.30
CA ASP A 86 -13.17 4.30 -11.64
C ASP A 86 -13.34 2.78 -11.43
N LEU A 87 -13.71 2.35 -10.21
CA LEU A 87 -14.02 0.94 -9.93
C LEU A 87 -15.47 0.58 -10.33
N SER A 88 -16.33 1.57 -10.54
CA SER A 88 -17.73 1.35 -10.89
C SER A 88 -17.92 1.26 -12.41
N SER A 89 -17.10 1.98 -13.17
CA SER A 89 -17.05 1.89 -14.62
C SER A 89 -16.33 0.64 -15.10
N ALA A 90 -16.81 0.07 -16.20
CA ALA A 90 -16.12 -0.98 -16.95
C ALA A 90 -15.07 -0.41 -17.92
N ASN A 91 -14.92 0.92 -17.99
CA ASN A 91 -13.94 1.57 -18.84
C ASN A 91 -12.51 1.29 -18.32
N PRO A 92 -11.62 0.71 -19.15
CA PRO A 92 -10.23 0.49 -18.77
C PRO A 92 -9.37 1.76 -18.77
N ASP A 93 -9.82 2.85 -19.37
CA ASP A 93 -9.03 4.08 -19.47
C ASP A 93 -9.00 4.88 -18.16
N PRO A 94 -7.90 5.60 -17.87
CA PRO A 94 -7.84 6.48 -16.72
C PRO A 94 -8.82 7.64 -16.88
N VAL A 95 -9.58 7.92 -15.82
CA VAL A 95 -10.50 9.07 -15.72
C VAL A 95 -9.71 10.38 -15.67
N THR A 96 -8.55 10.37 -15.03
CA THR A 96 -7.67 11.54 -14.88
C THR A 96 -6.23 11.09 -14.76
N THR A 97 -5.33 11.81 -15.42
CA THR A 97 -3.88 11.61 -15.33
C THR A 97 -3.24 12.90 -14.82
N PHE A 98 -2.36 12.79 -13.82
CA PHE A 98 -1.56 13.88 -13.28
C PHE A 98 -0.13 13.72 -13.77
N GLU A 99 0.45 14.73 -14.42
CA GLU A 99 1.75 14.64 -15.14
C GLU A 99 2.80 15.65 -14.66
N ASP A 100 2.49 16.48 -13.65
CA ASP A 100 3.40 17.51 -13.09
C ASP A 100 4.50 16.91 -12.16
N ILE A 101 5.02 15.73 -12.47
CA ILE A 101 6.00 14.99 -11.64
C ILE A 101 7.16 14.53 -12.52
N SER A 102 8.40 14.77 -12.08
CA SER A 102 9.59 14.49 -12.91
C SER A 102 10.21 13.10 -12.69
N LYS A 103 9.87 12.41 -11.60
CA LYS A 103 10.41 11.08 -11.24
C LYS A 103 9.31 10.12 -10.78
N ASN A 104 9.68 8.97 -10.21
CA ASN A 104 8.72 8.03 -9.64
C ASN A 104 7.90 8.66 -8.52
N VAL A 105 6.61 8.36 -8.50
CA VAL A 105 5.74 8.56 -7.35
C VAL A 105 5.85 7.32 -6.47
N SER A 106 6.41 7.47 -5.26
CA SER A 106 6.69 6.35 -4.34
C SER A 106 5.46 5.94 -3.54
N ARG A 107 4.60 6.90 -3.21
CA ARG A 107 3.37 6.71 -2.43
C ARG A 107 2.29 7.66 -2.89
N VAL A 108 1.05 7.18 -2.88
CA VAL A 108 -0.16 7.98 -3.05
C VAL A 108 -1.09 7.65 -1.90
N GLY A 109 -1.85 8.63 -1.44
CA GLY A 109 -3.01 8.38 -0.60
C GLY A 109 -4.08 9.45 -0.66
N PHE A 110 -5.25 9.14 -0.10
CA PHE A 110 -6.43 10.00 -0.17
C PHE A 110 -6.77 10.65 1.17
N GLN A 111 -7.35 11.85 1.11
CA GLN A 111 -8.08 12.41 2.24
C GLN A 111 -9.27 11.50 2.59
N LYS A 112 -9.68 11.45 3.86
CA LYS A 112 -10.84 10.68 4.35
C LYS A 112 -12.13 10.86 3.54
N ASN A 113 -12.38 12.06 3.03
CA ASN A 113 -13.58 12.35 2.22
C ASN A 113 -13.37 12.15 0.70
N GLY A 114 -12.14 11.82 0.27
CA GLY A 114 -11.76 11.71 -1.13
C GLY A 114 -11.77 13.06 -1.86
N THR A 115 -11.60 14.18 -1.15
CA THR A 115 -11.58 15.51 -1.77
C THR A 115 -10.32 15.78 -2.54
N TRP A 116 -9.19 15.52 -1.89
CA TRP A 116 -7.87 15.69 -2.42
C TRP A 116 -7.07 14.42 -2.12
N MET A 117 -5.96 14.28 -2.83
CA MET A 117 -4.97 13.23 -2.60
C MET A 117 -3.62 13.85 -2.27
N TYR A 118 -2.75 13.07 -1.67
CA TYR A 118 -1.38 13.43 -1.41
C TYR A 118 -0.44 12.39 -2.03
N THR A 119 0.74 12.83 -2.42
CA THR A 119 1.76 11.94 -2.99
C THR A 119 3.14 12.28 -2.51
N GLY A 120 4.00 11.26 -2.42
CA GLY A 120 5.44 11.42 -2.28
C GLY A 120 6.15 11.01 -3.56
N GLY A 121 7.18 11.75 -3.94
CA GLY A 121 7.97 11.50 -5.14
C GLY A 121 9.46 11.37 -4.87
N GLU A 122 10.13 10.63 -5.75
CA GLU A 122 11.60 10.56 -5.78
C GLU A 122 12.27 11.88 -6.22
N ASP A 123 11.47 12.86 -6.64
CA ASP A 123 11.87 14.23 -6.94
C ASP A 123 11.97 15.12 -5.68
N CYS A 124 12.03 14.49 -4.51
CA CYS A 124 12.19 15.13 -3.22
C CYS A 124 11.00 16.03 -2.85
N THR A 125 9.79 15.69 -3.29
CA THR A 125 8.58 16.44 -2.96
C THR A 125 7.48 15.56 -2.37
N ALA A 126 6.75 16.13 -1.42
CA ALA A 126 5.38 15.73 -1.12
C ALA A 126 4.42 16.74 -1.75
N ARG A 127 3.35 16.28 -2.38
CA ARG A 127 2.39 17.12 -3.10
C ARG A 127 0.97 16.84 -2.64
N ILE A 128 0.12 17.86 -2.68
CA ILE A 128 -1.32 17.75 -2.50
C ILE A 128 -2.00 18.10 -3.82
N TRP A 129 -2.95 17.27 -4.23
CA TRP A 129 -3.69 17.40 -5.46
C TRP A 129 -5.18 17.45 -5.16
N ASP A 130 -5.86 18.49 -5.61
CA ASP A 130 -7.32 18.55 -5.58
C ASP A 130 -7.86 18.23 -7.00
N PRO A 131 -8.37 17.01 -7.26
CA PRO A 131 -8.92 16.62 -8.55
C PRO A 131 -10.15 17.45 -8.98
N ARG A 132 -10.73 18.25 -8.09
CA ARG A 132 -11.90 19.09 -8.38
C ARG A 132 -11.51 20.51 -8.74
N ALA A 133 -10.40 21.02 -8.20
CA ALA A 133 -9.90 22.36 -8.46
C ALA A 133 -9.45 22.48 -9.92
N ALA A 134 -9.69 23.62 -10.57
CA ALA A 134 -9.23 23.86 -11.94
C ALA A 134 -7.88 24.59 -11.94
N PRO A 135 -6.90 24.20 -12.80
CA PRO A 135 -6.91 23.00 -13.64
C PRO A 135 -6.75 21.72 -12.83
N ARG A 136 -7.56 20.69 -13.13
CA ARG A 136 -7.69 19.42 -12.36
C ARG A 136 -6.42 18.59 -12.23
N THR A 137 -5.37 18.97 -12.95
CA THR A 137 -4.11 18.24 -13.07
C THR A 137 -2.96 18.91 -12.33
N ARG A 138 -3.14 20.13 -11.79
CA ARG A 138 -2.06 20.86 -11.14
C ARG A 138 -2.03 20.59 -9.64
N CYS A 139 -0.83 20.42 -9.09
CA CYS A 139 -0.64 20.33 -7.65
C CYS A 139 -0.99 21.67 -6.96
N GLN A 140 -1.67 21.58 -5.82
CA GLN A 140 -2.13 22.74 -5.05
C GLN A 140 -1.10 23.21 -4.04
N LYS A 141 -0.48 22.26 -3.33
CA LYS A 141 0.61 22.51 -2.39
C LYS A 141 1.77 21.57 -2.68
N ILE A 142 2.98 22.09 -2.52
CA ILE A 142 4.23 21.33 -2.65
C ILE A 142 5.02 21.56 -1.37
N PHE A 143 5.45 20.46 -0.76
CA PHE A 143 6.39 20.44 0.34
C PHE A 143 7.70 19.83 -0.18
N GLN A 144 8.74 20.67 -0.29
CA GLN A 144 10.04 20.27 -0.84
C GLN A 144 10.97 19.84 0.30
N VAL A 145 11.60 18.68 0.12
CA VAL A 145 12.65 18.14 1.00
C VAL A 145 13.97 17.99 0.25
N GLN A 146 15.04 17.64 0.95
CA GLN A 146 16.39 17.55 0.39
C GLN A 146 16.70 16.18 -0.23
N ALA A 147 16.00 15.12 0.20
CA ALA A 147 16.20 13.75 -0.28
C ALA A 147 14.91 13.17 -0.89
N PRO A 148 15.01 12.14 -1.75
CA PRO A 148 13.84 11.50 -2.32
C PRO A 148 12.86 11.00 -1.24
N VAL A 149 11.56 11.17 -1.47
CA VAL A 149 10.51 10.74 -0.53
C VAL A 149 10.10 9.31 -0.86
N ASN A 150 10.15 8.41 0.11
CA ASN A 150 9.72 7.01 -0.06
C ASN A 150 8.32 6.74 0.49
N ALA A 151 7.93 7.51 1.51
CA ALA A 151 6.72 7.27 2.27
C ALA A 151 5.98 8.58 2.56
N VAL A 152 4.66 8.57 2.39
CA VAL A 152 3.79 9.68 2.79
C VAL A 152 2.54 9.08 3.42
N MET A 153 2.13 9.62 4.56
CA MET A 153 0.95 9.17 5.29
C MET A 153 0.23 10.37 5.91
N LEU A 154 -1.05 10.51 5.62
CA LEU A 154 -1.91 11.51 6.27
C LEU A 154 -2.34 11.01 7.65
N HIS A 155 -2.18 11.86 8.67
CA HIS A 155 -2.68 11.54 10.00
C HIS A 155 -4.22 11.44 10.00
N PRO A 156 -4.84 10.52 10.77
CA PRO A 156 -6.28 10.32 10.78
C PRO A 156 -7.13 11.57 11.09
N ASP A 157 -6.59 12.52 11.85
CA ASP A 157 -7.21 13.82 12.13
C ASP A 157 -7.25 14.80 10.93
N GLN A 158 -6.59 14.44 9.82
CA GLN A 158 -6.46 15.22 8.59
C GLN A 158 -5.69 16.55 8.76
N SER A 159 -4.93 16.72 9.84
CA SER A 159 -4.21 17.96 10.14
C SER A 159 -2.75 17.94 9.68
N GLN A 160 -2.10 16.78 9.72
CA GLN A 160 -0.67 16.62 9.43
C GLN A 160 -0.40 15.50 8.43
N ILE A 161 0.64 15.68 7.62
CA ILE A 161 1.20 14.64 6.75
C ILE A 161 2.60 14.27 7.25
N MET A 162 2.81 12.98 7.46
CA MET A 162 4.14 12.41 7.75
C MET A 162 4.81 12.06 6.43
N VAL A 163 6.01 12.57 6.20
CA VAL A 163 6.79 12.37 4.97
C VAL A 163 8.15 11.76 5.36
N GLY A 164 8.40 10.52 4.91
CA GLY A 164 9.65 9.81 5.16
C GLY A 164 10.57 9.86 3.96
N ASP A 165 11.79 10.32 4.16
CA ASP A 165 12.78 10.50 3.10
C ASP A 165 13.88 9.41 3.09
N GLN A 166 14.72 9.46 2.07
CA GLN A 166 15.88 8.57 1.94
C GLN A 166 17.06 8.92 2.85
N SER A 167 17.11 10.13 3.42
CA SER A 167 18.18 10.52 4.35
C SER A 167 17.98 9.96 5.76
N GLY A 168 16.75 9.51 6.07
CA GLY A 168 16.36 8.97 7.36
C GLY A 168 15.53 9.94 8.19
N ILE A 169 15.12 11.07 7.62
CA ILE A 169 14.31 12.09 8.26
C ILE A 169 12.83 11.80 8.00
N ILE A 170 12.04 11.89 9.06
CA ILE A 170 10.59 11.95 9.02
C ILE A 170 10.19 13.41 9.22
N HIS A 171 9.62 14.00 8.18
CA HIS A 171 9.06 15.35 8.19
C HIS A 171 7.59 15.29 8.60
N ILE A 172 7.22 16.11 9.58
CA ILE A 172 5.86 16.26 10.07
C ILE A 172 5.36 17.60 9.54
N TRP A 173 4.59 17.54 8.46
CA TRP A 173 4.08 18.73 7.78
C TRP A 173 2.66 19.05 8.27
N ASP A 174 2.50 20.17 8.96
CA ASP A 174 1.20 20.70 9.37
C ASP A 174 0.52 21.42 8.21
N LEU A 175 -0.64 20.91 7.80
CA LEU A 175 -1.39 21.42 6.66
C LEU A 175 -2.03 22.78 6.90
N LYS A 176 -2.26 23.15 8.17
CA LYS A 176 -2.89 24.42 8.56
C LYS A 176 -1.88 25.55 8.63
N THR A 177 -0.76 25.32 9.31
CA THR A 177 0.27 26.35 9.56
C THR A 177 1.38 26.36 8.51
N ASP A 178 1.45 25.31 7.69
CA ASP A 178 2.53 25.05 6.73
C ASP A 178 3.91 24.91 7.39
N GLN A 179 3.93 24.61 8.69
CA GLN A 179 5.15 24.34 9.44
C GLN A 179 5.60 22.89 9.26
N ASN A 180 6.91 22.69 9.35
CA ASN A 180 7.53 21.37 9.29
C ASN A 180 8.39 21.14 10.53
N GLU A 181 8.12 20.05 11.22
CA GLU A 181 9.00 19.50 12.26
C GLU A 181 9.76 18.30 11.69
N GLN A 182 11.01 18.11 12.11
CA GLN A 182 11.84 16.98 11.66
C GLN A 182 12.10 16.02 12.80
N LEU A 183 11.98 14.74 12.52
CA LEU A 183 12.23 13.64 13.44
C LEU A 183 13.20 12.66 12.79
N ILE A 184 14.30 12.35 13.47
CA ILE A 184 15.34 11.45 12.96
C ILE A 184 15.43 10.24 13.90
N PRO A 185 14.83 9.09 13.56
CA PRO A 185 14.96 7.86 14.36
C PRO A 185 16.40 7.36 14.43
N GLU A 186 17.08 7.35 13.29
CA GLU A 186 18.42 6.80 13.12
C GLU A 186 19.10 7.54 11.98
N ALA A 187 20.31 8.05 12.21
CA ALA A 187 21.07 8.74 11.18
C ALA A 187 21.45 7.78 10.03
N GLU A 188 21.41 8.30 8.80
CA GLU A 188 21.83 7.58 7.58
C GLU A 188 21.07 6.28 7.30
N ALA A 189 19.85 6.13 7.84
CA ALA A 189 19.00 4.98 7.58
C ALA A 189 17.73 5.42 6.85
N SER A 190 17.67 5.18 5.53
CA SER A 190 16.54 5.54 4.69
C SER A 190 15.23 4.98 5.23
N ILE A 191 14.23 5.85 5.42
CA ILE A 191 12.87 5.46 5.77
C ILE A 191 12.22 4.87 4.52
N GLN A 192 11.62 3.69 4.64
CA GLN A 192 11.00 2.95 3.54
C GLN A 192 9.48 3.09 3.55
N ASP A 193 8.87 3.09 4.74
CA ASP A 193 7.43 3.27 4.89
C ASP A 193 7.09 3.87 6.26
N ILE A 194 5.94 4.54 6.32
CA ILE A 194 5.37 5.10 7.54
C ILE A 194 3.92 4.66 7.61
N ALA A 195 3.50 4.21 8.78
CA ALA A 195 2.11 3.88 9.09
C ALA A 195 1.66 4.60 10.35
N ILE A 196 0.41 5.02 10.36
CA ILE A 196 -0.26 5.56 11.54
C ILE A 196 -1.45 4.65 11.83
N ASP A 197 -1.72 4.38 13.10
CA ASP A 197 -2.87 3.60 13.49
C ASP A 197 -4.18 4.35 13.16
N PRO A 198 -5.27 3.64 12.83
CA PRO A 198 -6.56 4.29 12.57
C PRO A 198 -7.08 5.15 13.74
N ALA A 199 -6.67 4.84 14.97
CA ALA A 199 -7.00 5.62 16.15
C ALA A 199 -6.18 6.93 16.29
N GLY A 200 -5.11 7.13 15.51
CA GLY A 200 -4.25 8.32 15.55
C GLY A 200 -3.42 8.45 16.83
N LYS A 201 -3.14 7.34 17.52
CA LYS A 201 -2.37 7.28 18.77
C LYS A 201 -0.97 6.72 18.59
N MET A 202 -0.68 6.04 17.49
CA MET A 202 0.60 5.38 17.26
C MET A 202 1.07 5.59 15.83
N MET A 203 2.37 5.83 15.69
CA MET A 203 3.06 5.89 14.42
C MET A 203 4.15 4.82 14.41
N ALA A 204 4.32 4.15 13.28
CA ALA A 204 5.42 3.25 13.02
C ALA A 204 6.13 3.68 11.74
N ALA A 205 7.45 3.56 11.73
CA ALA A 205 8.25 3.74 10.52
C ALA A 205 9.25 2.59 10.41
N VAL A 206 9.52 2.17 9.18
CA VAL A 206 10.49 1.12 8.88
C VAL A 206 11.60 1.67 8.01
N ASN A 207 12.82 1.15 8.20
CA ASN A 207 13.99 1.60 7.45
C ASN A 207 14.61 0.50 6.58
N ASN A 208 15.57 0.90 5.74
CA ASN A 208 16.32 0.01 4.88
C ASN A 208 17.23 -0.99 5.64
N LYS A 209 17.50 -0.77 6.93
CA LYS A 209 18.27 -1.70 7.78
C LYS A 209 17.41 -2.80 8.41
N GLY A 210 16.09 -2.76 8.23
CA GLY A 210 15.17 -3.74 8.80
C GLY A 210 14.66 -3.39 10.20
N ASN A 211 14.97 -2.19 10.70
CA ASN A 211 14.47 -1.69 11.97
C ASN A 211 13.07 -1.10 11.79
N CYS A 212 12.25 -1.27 12.81
CA CYS A 212 10.95 -0.62 12.95
C CYS A 212 10.98 0.24 14.21
N TYR A 213 10.71 1.52 14.03
CA TYR A 213 10.60 2.51 15.09
C TYR A 213 9.13 2.83 15.33
N VAL A 214 8.74 2.93 16.59
CA VAL A 214 7.37 3.18 17.00
C VAL A 214 7.33 4.38 17.93
N TRP A 215 6.39 5.28 17.66
CA TRP A 215 6.08 6.45 18.46
C TRP A 215 4.65 6.43 18.95
N SER A 216 4.43 6.96 20.15
CA SER A 216 3.09 7.36 20.60
C SER A 216 2.83 8.78 20.10
N LEU A 217 1.68 8.99 19.48
CA LEU A 217 1.21 10.31 19.09
C LEU A 217 0.33 10.86 20.21
N SER A 218 0.70 12.03 20.74
CA SER A 218 -0.02 12.68 21.83
C SER A 218 -0.01 14.20 21.68
N GLY A 219 -1.01 14.88 22.25
CA GLY A 219 -1.14 16.33 22.14
C GLY A 219 -2.05 16.78 20.98
N GLN A 220 -2.22 18.09 20.86
CA GLN A 220 -2.94 18.78 19.79
C GLN A 220 -2.12 20.03 19.40
N PRO A 221 -1.40 20.05 18.26
CA PRO A 221 -1.32 18.98 17.26
C PRO A 221 -0.58 17.71 17.78
N PRO A 222 -0.79 16.53 17.15
CA PRO A 222 -0.17 15.30 17.60
C PRO A 222 1.36 15.35 17.42
N HIS A 223 2.09 15.06 18.48
CA HIS A 223 3.54 15.03 18.50
C HIS A 223 4.06 13.62 18.82
N PRO A 224 5.07 13.11 18.07
CA PRO A 224 5.58 11.76 18.24
C PRO A 224 6.56 11.65 19.42
N VAL A 225 6.18 10.84 20.40
CA VAL A 225 7.03 10.46 21.54
C VAL A 225 7.59 9.06 21.31
N PRO A 226 8.91 8.84 21.27
CA PRO A 226 9.50 7.53 21.05
C PRO A 226 9.00 6.50 22.07
N LYS A 227 8.50 5.35 21.59
CA LYS A 227 7.92 4.30 22.42
C LYS A 227 8.73 3.00 22.36
N LYS A 228 9.08 2.53 21.16
CA LYS A 228 9.78 1.26 20.98
C LYS A 228 10.65 1.25 19.73
N HIS A 229 11.78 0.57 19.83
CA HIS A 229 12.62 0.16 18.71
C HIS A 229 12.57 -1.37 18.59
N ILE A 230 12.33 -1.86 17.39
CA ILE A 230 12.18 -3.29 17.07
C ILE A 230 13.09 -3.62 15.90
N THR A 231 14.03 -4.54 16.09
CA THR A 231 14.79 -5.14 14.98
C THR A 231 13.89 -6.15 14.26
N ALA A 232 13.03 -5.64 13.37
CA ALA A 232 11.96 -6.43 12.78
C ALA A 232 12.50 -7.48 11.81
N HIS A 233 13.45 -7.10 10.96
CA HIS A 233 13.98 -7.94 9.89
C HIS A 233 15.50 -7.89 9.81
N SER A 234 16.10 -8.94 9.24
CA SER A 234 17.56 -9.02 9.02
C SER A 234 18.04 -8.32 7.75
N LYS A 235 17.09 -7.97 6.87
CA LYS A 235 17.30 -7.27 5.60
C LYS A 235 16.37 -6.06 5.55
N TYR A 236 16.36 -5.36 4.41
CA TYR A 236 15.45 -4.26 4.07
C TYR A 236 14.01 -4.52 4.51
N ALA A 237 13.48 -3.70 5.41
CA ALA A 237 12.04 -3.63 5.63
C ALA A 237 11.44 -2.73 4.55
N LEU A 238 10.38 -3.21 3.89
CA LEU A 238 9.81 -2.59 2.70
C LEU A 238 8.57 -1.78 3.04
N ARG A 239 7.60 -2.37 3.73
CA ARG A 239 6.36 -1.69 4.14
C ARG A 239 5.99 -2.01 5.58
N CYS A 240 5.20 -1.12 6.17
CA CYS A 240 4.55 -1.37 7.45
C CYS A 240 3.11 -0.84 7.42
N LYS A 241 2.18 -1.54 8.08
CA LYS A 241 0.79 -1.09 8.20
C LYS A 241 0.19 -1.55 9.53
N PHE A 242 -0.61 -0.69 10.15
CA PHE A 242 -1.42 -1.07 11.30
C PHE A 242 -2.68 -1.81 10.86
N SER A 243 -3.18 -2.69 11.71
CA SER A 243 -4.50 -3.28 11.54
C SER A 243 -5.61 -2.24 11.77
N PRO A 244 -6.78 -2.40 11.13
CA PRO A 244 -7.94 -1.52 11.33
C PRO A 244 -8.38 -1.34 12.79
N ASP A 245 -8.20 -2.38 13.62
CA ASP A 245 -8.49 -2.35 15.06
C ASP A 245 -7.36 -1.76 15.92
N SER A 246 -6.23 -1.35 15.32
CA SER A 246 -5.03 -0.83 15.99
C SER A 246 -4.34 -1.82 16.95
N THR A 247 -4.69 -3.12 16.91
CA THR A 247 -4.12 -4.15 17.81
C THR A 247 -2.85 -4.81 17.27
N MET A 248 -2.61 -4.71 15.96
CA MET A 248 -1.50 -5.35 15.28
C MET A 248 -0.77 -4.38 14.34
N LEU A 249 0.52 -4.64 14.14
CA LEU A 249 1.35 -4.01 13.11
C LEU A 249 1.93 -5.12 12.23
N VAL A 250 1.81 -5.00 10.91
CA VAL A 250 2.55 -5.84 9.97
C VAL A 250 3.77 -5.10 9.46
N THR A 251 4.90 -5.81 9.36
CA THR A 251 6.10 -5.38 8.66
C THR A 251 6.42 -6.38 7.56
N THR A 252 6.72 -5.90 6.36
CA THR A 252 7.14 -6.73 5.22
C THR A 252 8.60 -6.47 4.88
N SER A 253 9.29 -7.48 4.32
CA SER A 253 10.73 -7.36 4.07
C SER A 253 11.23 -8.13 2.84
N GLY A 254 12.42 -7.73 2.39
CA GLY A 254 13.27 -8.47 1.47
C GLY A 254 13.93 -9.74 2.07
N ASP A 255 13.71 -10.05 3.35
CA ASP A 255 14.07 -11.35 3.93
C ASP A 255 13.07 -12.48 3.59
N CYS A 256 12.11 -12.18 2.71
CA CYS A 256 11.03 -13.06 2.26
C CYS A 256 9.99 -13.40 3.32
N SER A 257 9.94 -12.64 4.41
CA SER A 257 8.94 -12.79 5.47
C SER A 257 8.05 -11.54 5.60
N ALA A 258 6.83 -11.75 6.10
CA ALA A 258 6.03 -10.70 6.69
C ALA A 258 5.82 -11.04 8.17
N LYS A 259 6.14 -10.11 9.07
CA LYS A 259 6.03 -10.31 10.51
C LYS A 259 4.88 -9.49 11.06
N ILE A 260 4.11 -10.09 11.97
CA ILE A 260 2.99 -9.45 12.65
C ILE A 260 3.37 -9.26 14.11
N TRP A 261 3.24 -8.04 14.59
CA TRP A 261 3.58 -7.60 15.93
C TRP A 261 2.31 -7.18 16.66
N ARG A 262 2.19 -7.51 17.95
CA ARG A 262 1.10 -7.03 18.79
C ARG A 262 1.42 -5.63 19.31
N THR A 263 0.49 -4.68 19.22
CA THR A 263 0.76 -3.28 19.59
C THR A 263 0.80 -3.03 21.11
N SER A 264 0.30 -3.97 21.92
CA SER A 264 0.27 -3.86 23.39
C SER A 264 1.66 -4.05 24.02
N ASP A 265 2.42 -5.04 23.54
CA ASP A 265 3.72 -5.45 24.10
C ASP A 265 4.85 -5.44 23.06
N TRP A 266 4.53 -5.21 21.78
CA TRP A 266 5.46 -5.30 20.64
C TRP A 266 6.11 -6.67 20.49
N ALA A 267 5.46 -7.72 20.99
CA ALA A 267 5.91 -9.09 20.79
C ALA A 267 5.56 -9.56 19.37
N LEU A 268 6.43 -10.40 18.81
CA LEU A 268 6.18 -11.08 17.54
C LEU A 268 5.01 -12.06 17.71
N LEU A 269 3.88 -11.77 17.07
CA LEU A 269 2.71 -12.63 17.08
C LEU A 269 2.91 -13.81 16.13
N ARG A 270 3.30 -13.51 14.87
CA ARG A 270 3.45 -14.48 13.79
C ARG A 270 4.52 -14.04 12.81
N GLU A 271 5.24 -15.01 12.26
CA GLU A 271 6.06 -14.84 11.06
C GLU A 271 5.37 -15.59 9.91
N LEU A 272 4.99 -14.84 8.87
CA LEU A 272 4.36 -15.36 7.67
C LEU A 272 5.43 -15.52 6.61
N ARG A 273 5.82 -16.78 6.39
CA ARG A 273 6.84 -17.16 5.42
C ARG A 273 6.49 -18.49 4.78
N ARG A 274 6.83 -18.62 3.50
CA ARG A 274 6.77 -19.87 2.72
C ARG A 274 8.13 -20.11 2.07
N ASP A 275 8.51 -21.36 1.84
CA ASP A 275 9.82 -21.73 1.29
C ASP A 275 10.08 -21.15 -0.10
N THR A 276 9.04 -21.02 -0.94
CA THR A 276 9.15 -20.44 -2.29
C THR A 276 9.01 -18.92 -2.33
N GLN A 277 8.79 -18.29 -1.17
CA GLN A 277 8.49 -16.87 -1.08
C GLN A 277 9.74 -16.03 -1.38
N ARG A 278 9.55 -14.97 -2.16
CA ARG A 278 10.55 -13.95 -2.42
C ARG A 278 10.21 -12.69 -1.63
N TRP A 279 10.82 -11.55 -1.96
CA TRP A 279 10.58 -10.30 -1.25
C TRP A 279 9.08 -9.98 -1.19
N VAL A 280 8.62 -9.61 0.00
CA VAL A 280 7.25 -9.21 0.25
C VAL A 280 7.16 -7.70 0.16
N TRP A 281 6.65 -7.21 -0.97
CA TRP A 281 6.63 -5.78 -1.24
C TRP A 281 5.59 -5.04 -0.42
N ASP A 282 4.37 -5.57 -0.34
CA ASP A 282 3.27 -4.89 0.33
C ASP A 282 2.35 -5.88 1.06
N ALA A 283 1.58 -5.36 1.99
CA ALA A 283 0.57 -6.10 2.72
C ALA A 283 -0.70 -5.27 2.92
N ALA A 284 -1.84 -5.91 3.12
CA ALA A 284 -3.09 -5.23 3.44
C ALA A 284 -3.96 -6.08 4.36
N PHE A 285 -4.45 -5.48 5.45
CA PHE A 285 -5.37 -6.15 6.38
C PHE A 285 -6.81 -6.14 5.86
N THR A 286 -7.58 -7.15 6.26
CA THR A 286 -9.04 -7.09 6.18
C THR A 286 -9.63 -6.18 7.25
N LEU A 287 -10.83 -5.64 7.02
CA LEU A 287 -11.47 -4.70 7.96
C LEU A 287 -11.72 -5.33 9.34
N ASP A 288 -11.98 -6.63 9.37
CA ASP A 288 -12.13 -7.42 10.58
C ASP A 288 -10.80 -7.78 11.26
N SER A 289 -9.66 -7.36 10.71
CA SER A 289 -8.30 -7.64 11.20
C SER A 289 -7.97 -9.13 11.37
N ARG A 290 -8.75 -10.05 10.76
CA ARG A 290 -8.53 -11.50 10.88
C ARG A 290 -7.65 -12.09 9.79
N PHE A 291 -7.63 -11.46 8.62
CA PHE A 291 -6.83 -11.90 7.49
C PHE A 291 -5.88 -10.82 7.00
N LEU A 292 -4.82 -11.27 6.35
CA LEU A 292 -3.80 -10.42 5.74
C LEU A 292 -3.54 -10.86 4.30
N PHE A 293 -3.61 -9.92 3.37
CA PHE A 293 -3.09 -10.08 2.02
C PHE A 293 -1.62 -9.68 1.97
N THR A 294 -0.78 -10.48 1.31
CA THR A 294 0.63 -10.15 1.05
C THR A 294 0.95 -10.27 -0.43
N GLY A 295 1.71 -9.32 -0.95
CA GLY A 295 2.15 -9.25 -2.35
C GLY A 295 3.64 -9.56 -2.43
N SER A 296 4.00 -10.56 -3.22
CA SER A 296 5.37 -11.08 -3.26
C SER A 296 5.94 -11.04 -4.67
N SER A 297 7.28 -11.02 -4.74
CA SER A 297 8.02 -11.01 -6.01
C SER A 297 7.94 -12.32 -6.79
N ASP A 298 7.44 -13.39 -6.17
CA ASP A 298 7.22 -14.69 -6.80
C ASP A 298 5.93 -14.75 -7.64
N SER A 299 5.31 -13.59 -7.90
CA SER A 299 4.07 -13.40 -8.67
C SER A 299 2.78 -13.92 -8.02
N TYR A 300 2.86 -14.38 -6.76
CA TYR A 300 1.69 -14.79 -5.99
C TYR A 300 1.27 -13.72 -4.99
N ALA A 301 -0.02 -13.39 -4.99
CA ALA A 301 -0.65 -12.76 -3.84
C ALA A 301 -1.18 -13.87 -2.91
N ARG A 302 -1.07 -13.68 -1.61
CA ARG A 302 -1.45 -14.69 -0.61
C ARG A 302 -2.38 -14.12 0.43
N LEU A 303 -3.36 -14.90 0.85
CA LEU A 303 -4.25 -14.59 1.96
C LEU A 303 -3.90 -15.48 3.15
N TRP A 304 -3.53 -14.84 4.24
CA TRP A 304 -3.13 -15.48 5.48
C TRP A 304 -4.21 -15.29 6.53
N ASN A 305 -4.46 -16.34 7.31
CA ASN A 305 -5.25 -16.25 8.53
C ASN A 305 -4.32 -15.91 9.69
N ILE A 306 -4.55 -14.77 10.34
CA ILE A 306 -3.62 -14.24 11.34
C ILE A 306 -3.66 -15.06 12.64
N GLU A 307 -4.84 -15.48 13.09
CA GLU A 307 -4.99 -16.29 14.31
C GLU A 307 -4.25 -17.62 14.20
N ARG A 308 -4.45 -18.30 13.06
CA ARG A 308 -3.89 -19.63 12.80
C ARG A 308 -2.46 -19.60 12.26
N GLY A 309 -2.05 -18.50 11.64
CA GLY A 309 -0.77 -18.40 10.90
C GLY A 309 -0.76 -19.24 9.63
N THR A 310 -1.91 -19.68 9.14
CA THR A 310 -2.02 -20.58 7.97
C THR A 310 -2.33 -19.82 6.70
N LEU A 311 -1.76 -20.30 5.60
CA LEU A 311 -2.10 -19.85 4.26
C LEU A 311 -3.48 -20.39 3.86
N GLU A 312 -4.45 -19.51 3.66
CA GLU A 312 -5.82 -19.89 3.28
C GLU A 312 -5.98 -19.97 1.77
N ARG A 313 -5.38 -19.02 1.04
CA ARG A 313 -5.47 -18.95 -0.42
C ARG A 313 -4.21 -18.37 -1.05
N GLU A 314 -3.90 -18.89 -2.22
CA GLU A 314 -2.94 -18.31 -3.15
C GLU A 314 -3.68 -17.81 -4.38
N TYR A 315 -3.32 -16.61 -4.82
CA TYR A 315 -3.86 -15.98 -6.02
C TYR A 315 -2.76 -16.00 -7.07
N CYS A 316 -2.98 -16.81 -8.09
CA CYS A 316 -2.13 -16.89 -9.28
C CYS A 316 -2.81 -16.18 -10.45
N GLY A 317 -2.00 -15.51 -11.26
CA GLY A 317 -2.48 -14.77 -12.42
C GLY A 317 -1.41 -13.83 -12.97
N HIS A 318 -0.53 -13.36 -12.09
CA HIS A 318 0.56 -12.46 -12.47
C HIS A 318 1.74 -13.24 -13.05
N GLN A 319 2.32 -12.69 -14.11
CA GLN A 319 3.52 -13.26 -14.75
C GLN A 319 4.82 -12.75 -14.12
N LYS A 320 4.79 -11.60 -13.44
CA LYS A 320 5.94 -10.99 -12.76
C LYS A 320 5.61 -10.60 -11.32
N ALA A 321 6.58 -9.97 -10.66
CA ALA A 321 6.49 -9.55 -9.27
C ALA A 321 5.31 -8.61 -8.99
N ILE A 322 4.67 -8.80 -7.83
CA ILE A 322 3.61 -7.92 -7.33
C ILE A 322 4.26 -6.88 -6.41
N THR A 323 4.18 -5.61 -6.79
CA THR A 323 4.86 -4.50 -6.10
C THR A 323 3.93 -3.70 -5.20
N ALA A 324 2.64 -3.60 -5.54
CA ALA A 324 1.66 -2.88 -4.73
C ALA A 324 0.34 -3.64 -4.60
N LEU A 325 -0.32 -3.44 -3.45
CA LEU A 325 -1.61 -4.02 -3.14
C LEU A 325 -2.54 -2.94 -2.58
N ALA A 326 -3.76 -2.88 -3.10
CA ALA A 326 -4.84 -2.11 -2.49
C ALA A 326 -6.03 -3.02 -2.17
N PHE A 327 -6.48 -2.97 -0.93
CA PHE A 327 -7.63 -3.73 -0.48
C PHE A 327 -8.63 -2.78 0.18
N LYS A 328 -9.90 -2.92 -0.19
CA LYS A 328 -11.00 -2.24 0.48
C LYS A 328 -12.15 -3.22 0.68
N ASP A 329 -12.56 -3.34 1.93
CA ASP A 329 -13.81 -3.97 2.30
C ASP A 329 -14.90 -2.88 2.39
N GLN A 330 -16.10 -3.17 1.93
CA GLN A 330 -17.25 -2.30 2.18
C GLN A 330 -17.98 -2.84 3.41
N PRO A 331 -18.17 -2.05 4.48
CA PRO A 331 -19.07 -2.48 5.55
C PRO A 331 -20.46 -2.71 4.94
N VAL A 332 -21.05 -3.86 5.27
CA VAL A 332 -22.35 -4.33 4.76
C VAL A 332 -23.47 -3.38 5.14
#